data_AF-A0A2E5LKP1-F1
#
_entry.id   AF-A0A2E5LKP1-F1
#
_cell.length_a   1.000
_cell.length_b   1.000
_cell.length_c   1.000
_cell.angle_alpha   90.00
_cell.angle_beta   90.00
_cell.angle_gamma   90.00
#
_symmetry.space_group_name_H-M   'P 1'
#
loop_
_entity.id
_entity.type
_entity.pdbx_description
1 polymer ?
#
loop_
_entity_poly.entity_id
_entity_poly.type
_entity_poly.pdbx_seq_one_letter_code
_entity_poly.pdbx_strand_id
1 'polypeptide(L)' 'QWHLMRILFGGEIDEDDFNATGFTADFLGSFLTDAGFENIKCIDDFGLFDDASQEKLNGISVSLNMKAAKPA' A
#
# COMPACT_ATOMS: atom_id res chain seq x y z
N GLN A 1 9.31 17.94 1.03
CA GLN A 1 8.39 17.81 -0.12
C GLN A 1 8.87 16.76 -1.11
N TRP A 2 10.15 16.74 -1.51
CA TRP A 2 10.75 15.71 -2.38
C TRP A 2 10.58 14.26 -1.87
N HIS A 3 10.71 14.04 -0.56
CA HIS A 3 10.66 12.71 0.03
C HIS A 3 9.28 12.05 -0.09
N LEU A 4 8.19 12.82 0.10
CA LEU A 4 6.82 12.30 -0.04
C LEU A 4 6.53 11.82 -1.47
N MET A 5 7.01 12.56 -2.47
CA MET A 5 6.81 12.19 -3.87
C MET A 5 7.50 10.86 -4.20
N ARG A 6 8.72 10.64 -3.68
CA ARG A 6 9.43 9.37 -3.89
C ARG A 6 8.79 8.19 -3.18
N ILE A 7 8.16 8.41 -2.03
CA ILE A 7 7.42 7.34 -1.36
C ILE A 7 6.13 7.01 -2.13
N LEU A 8 5.43 8.03 -2.64
CA LEU A 8 4.17 7.82 -3.37
C LEU A 8 4.36 7.22 -4.76
N PHE A 9 5.36 7.66 -5.51
CA PHE A 9 5.54 7.31 -6.93
C PHE A 9 6.72 6.37 -7.20
N GLY A 10 7.44 5.96 -6.16
CA GLY A 10 8.72 5.26 -6.31
C GLY A 10 9.88 6.23 -6.47
N GLY A 11 11.09 5.72 -6.30
CA GLY A 11 12.31 6.50 -6.40
C GLY A 11 12.74 6.81 -7.84
N GLU A 12 12.14 6.13 -8.83
CA GLU A 12 12.51 6.13 -10.26
C GLU A 12 14.00 5.83 -10.47
N ILE A 13 14.58 4.98 -9.62
CA ILE A 13 16.01 4.63 -9.66
C ILE A 13 16.27 3.50 -10.66
N ASP A 14 15.34 2.57 -10.80
CA ASP A 14 15.36 1.47 -11.76
C ASP A 14 13.94 1.08 -12.21
N GLU A 15 13.84 0.02 -13.03
CA GLU A 15 12.58 -0.43 -13.62
C GLU A 15 11.57 -0.98 -12.61
N ASP A 16 12.03 -1.41 -11.43
CA ASP A 16 11.21 -1.98 -10.36
C ASP A 16 10.85 -0.93 -9.28
N ASP A 17 11.54 0.21 -9.23
CA ASP A 17 11.34 1.31 -8.28
C ASP A 17 10.32 2.36 -8.78
N PHE A 18 9.12 1.90 -9.14
CA PHE A 18 8.03 2.75 -9.65
C PHE A 18 6.64 2.33 -9.16
N ASN A 19 5.88 3.28 -8.61
CA ASN A 19 4.47 3.09 -8.25
C ASN A 19 3.57 3.74 -9.31
N ALA A 20 2.99 2.91 -10.18
CA ALA A 20 2.19 3.38 -11.31
C ALA A 20 0.88 4.10 -10.94
N THR A 21 0.34 3.82 -9.75
CA THR A 21 -0.90 4.42 -9.29
C THR A 21 -0.93 4.50 -7.77
N GLY A 22 -1.69 5.48 -7.26
CA GLY A 22 -2.05 5.56 -5.85
C GLY A 22 -3.43 4.94 -5.60
N PHE A 23 -3.60 4.29 -4.45
CA PHE A 23 -4.90 3.82 -3.99
C PHE A 23 -5.32 4.53 -2.71
N THR A 24 -6.62 4.77 -2.58
CA THR A 24 -7.25 4.96 -1.27
C THR A 24 -7.77 3.62 -0.77
N ALA A 25 -8.04 3.53 0.54
CA ALA A 25 -8.64 2.33 1.14
C ALA A 25 -9.96 1.94 0.44
N ASP A 26 -10.78 2.92 0.08
CA ASP A 26 -12.05 2.68 -0.60
C ASP A 26 -11.85 2.10 -2.01
N PHE A 27 -10.92 2.65 -2.79
CA PHE A 27 -10.65 2.14 -4.15
C PHE A 27 -10.05 0.74 -4.14
N LEU A 28 -9.02 0.49 -3.32
CA LEU A 28 -8.43 -0.85 -3.24
C LEU A 28 -9.45 -1.85 -2.68
N GLY A 29 -10.23 -1.44 -1.68
CA GLY A 29 -11.28 -2.25 -1.08
C GLY A 29 -12.40 -2.61 -2.06
N SER A 30 -12.81 -1.69 -2.95
CA SER A 30 -13.80 -2.01 -3.98
C SER A 30 -13.27 -3.03 -4.97
N PHE A 31 -12.03 -2.90 -5.44
CA PHE A 31 -11.43 -3.88 -6.36
C PHE A 31 -11.29 -5.27 -5.73
N LEU A 32 -10.88 -5.33 -4.46
CA LEU A 32 -10.80 -6.59 -3.71
C LEU A 32 -12.17 -7.25 -3.54
N THR A 33 -13.20 -6.44 -3.24
CA THR A 33 -14.59 -6.91 -3.14
C THR A 33 -15.08 -7.48 -4.46
N ASP A 34 -14.89 -6.75 -5.56
CA ASP A 34 -15.30 -7.18 -6.90
C ASP A 34 -14.57 -8.47 -7.34
N ALA A 35 -13.33 -8.67 -6.87
CA ALA A 35 -12.56 -9.88 -7.11
C ALA A 35 -12.93 -11.07 -6.18
N GLY A 36 -13.92 -10.90 -5.30
CA GLY A 36 -14.43 -11.93 -4.39
C GLY A 36 -13.59 -12.14 -3.13
N PHE A 37 -12.78 -11.15 -2.73
CA PHE A 37 -12.15 -11.16 -1.42
C PHE A 37 -13.10 -10.63 -0.34
N GLU A 38 -12.93 -11.13 0.87
CA GLU A 38 -13.70 -10.77 2.05
C GLU A 38 -12.76 -10.34 3.19
N ASN A 39 -13.34 -9.89 4.32
CA ASN A 39 -12.59 -9.48 5.52
C ASN A 39 -11.51 -8.42 5.27
N ILE A 40 -11.81 -7.46 4.39
CA ILE A 40 -10.88 -6.39 3.97
C ILE A 40 -10.65 -5.42 5.13
N LYS A 41 -9.39 -5.24 5.55
CA LYS A 41 -9.00 -4.38 6.67
C LYS A 41 -7.68 -3.67 6.39
N CYS A 42 -7.64 -2.36 6.64
CA CYS A 42 -6.38 -1.65 6.75
C CYS A 42 -5.66 -2.09 8.04
N ILE A 43 -4.35 -2.26 7.97
CA ILE A 43 -3.49 -2.59 9.10
C ILE A 43 -2.28 -1.67 9.10
N ASP A 44 -1.60 -1.52 10.23
CA ASP A 44 -0.42 -0.66 10.29
C ASP A 44 0.78 -1.31 9.59
N ASP A 45 0.97 -2.61 9.79
CA ASP A 45 2.09 -3.40 9.29
C ASP A 45 1.67 -4.87 9.12
N PHE A 46 2.23 -5.54 8.11
CA PHE A 46 2.06 -6.98 7.91
C PHE A 46 2.97 -7.82 8.81
N GLY A 47 4.08 -7.25 9.30
CA GLY A 47 5.08 -7.97 10.09
C GLY A 47 5.82 -9.05 9.29
N LEU A 48 5.91 -8.87 7.97
CA LEU A 48 6.49 -9.83 7.03
C LEU A 48 7.88 -9.40 6.53
N PHE A 49 8.08 -8.10 6.33
CA PHE A 49 9.27 -7.53 5.71
C PHE A 49 9.66 -6.23 6.43
N ASP A 50 10.96 -5.91 6.38
CA ASP A 50 11.51 -4.62 6.81
C ASP A 50 11.77 -3.79 5.54
N ASP A 51 10.72 -3.14 5.03
CA ASP A 51 10.71 -2.48 3.72
C ASP A 51 9.95 -1.14 3.73
N ALA A 52 9.84 -0.53 2.55
CA ALA A 52 9.17 0.76 2.35
C ALA A 52 7.68 0.77 2.75
N SER A 53 7.03 -0.39 2.95
CA SER A 53 5.65 -0.45 3.45
C SER A 53 5.51 0.05 4.89
N GLN A 54 6.61 0.10 5.65
CA GLN A 54 6.65 0.59 7.03
C GLN A 54 7.08 2.06 7.16
N GLU A 55 7.47 2.71 6.06
CA GLU A 55 7.97 4.08 6.06
C GLU A 55 6.90 5.08 6.50
N LYS A 56 7.32 6.02 7.36
CA LYS A 56 6.44 7.04 7.94
C LYS A 56 6.97 8.43 7.67
N LEU A 57 6.12 9.28 7.13
CA LEU A 57 6.41 10.71 7.03
C LEU A 57 5.71 11.44 8.18
N ASN A 58 6.49 12.10 9.04
CA ASN A 58 5.99 12.78 10.24
C ASN A 58 5.13 11.88 11.14
N GLY A 59 5.50 10.60 11.26
CA GLY A 59 4.77 9.62 12.06
C GLY A 59 3.50 9.04 11.40
N ILE A 60 3.17 9.48 10.19
CA ILE A 60 2.02 8.99 9.41
C ILE A 60 2.53 7.98 8.38
N SER A 61 1.96 6.78 8.35
CA SER A 61 2.24 5.79 7.30
C SER A 61 1.80 6.33 5.95
N VAL A 62 2.69 6.30 4.97
CA VAL A 62 2.37 6.73 3.59
C VAL A 62 1.80 5.56 2.78
N SER A 63 2.28 4.35 3.05
CA SER A 63 1.83 3.12 2.40
C SER A 63 0.45 2.67 2.91
N LEU A 64 -0.39 2.19 1.99
CA LEU A 64 -1.68 1.58 2.31
C LEU A 64 -1.52 0.07 2.50
N ASN A 65 -1.37 -0.37 3.74
CA ASN A 65 -1.30 -1.78 4.09
C ASN A 65 -2.72 -2.34 4.31
N MET A 66 -3.11 -3.34 3.52
CA MET A 66 -4.46 -3.91 3.55
C MET A 66 -4.44 -5.44 3.50
N LYS A 67 -5.16 -6.09 4.42
CA LYS A 67 -5.33 -7.54 4.47
C LYS A 67 -6.74 -7.92 4.04
N ALA A 68 -6.86 -8.94 3.20
CA ALA A 68 -8.12 -9.53 2.77
C ALA A 68 -7.97 -11.06 2.64
N ALA A 69 -9.08 -11.79 2.62
CA ALA A 69 -9.09 -13.24 2.52
C ALA A 69 -10.02 -13.69 1.39
N LYS A 70 -9.56 -14.62 0.55
CA LYS A 70 -10.43 -15.24 -0.46
C LYS A 70 -11.09 -16.48 0.13
N PRO A 71 -12.43 -16.60 0.10
CA PRO A 71 -13.12 -17.83 0.48
C PRO A 71 -12.64 -19.02 -0.36
N ALA A 72 -12.64 -20.21 0.24
CA ALA A 72 -12.23 -21.46 -0.41
C ALA A 72 -13.25 -21.94 -1.46
#